data_AF-A0A5P8JQT0-F1
#
_entry.id   AF-A0A5P8JQT0-F1
#
_cell.length_a   1.000
_cell.length_b   1.000
_cell.length_c   1.000
_cell.angle_alpha   90.00
_cell.angle_beta   90.00
_cell.angle_gamma   90.00
#
_symmetry.space_group_name_H-M   'P 1'
#
loop_
_entity.id
_entity.type
_entity.pdbx_description
1 polymer ?
#
loop_
_entity_poly.entity_id
_entity_poly.type
_entity_poly.pdbx_seq_one_letter_code
_entity_poly.pdbx_strand_id
1 'polypeptide(L)'
;MIHTLGPKTTDSYDAATHIPGVDHPEIQLHPNFDEIIAALADYAGDQFLLPVAYQSARPDFGWRELCYEYSSQLELRQVFHRHLQAMVLIENPQYQKDAAIIHPATENLLRHQLGAGDYPVDYAGSKAQAYADYQALGYRYCITSAKLLPVNTPVLAKFEPDMVWCLYDILPKSEI
;
A
#
# COMPACT_ATOMS: atom_id res chain seq x y z
N MET A 1 12.09 -13.84 -12.57
CA MET A 1 10.73 -13.30 -12.32
C MET A 1 10.79 -12.34 -11.13
N ILE A 2 9.96 -11.29 -11.08
CA ILE A 2 9.78 -10.42 -9.90
C ILE A 2 8.42 -10.70 -9.27
N HIS A 3 8.43 -11.16 -8.03
CA HIS A 3 7.25 -11.47 -7.23
C HIS A 3 6.83 -10.23 -6.45
N THR A 4 5.57 -9.83 -6.55
CA THR A 4 5.04 -8.71 -5.74
C THR A 4 3.52 -8.77 -5.59
N LEU A 5 2.96 -7.82 -4.83
CA LEU A 5 1.53 -7.71 -4.55
C LEU A 5 0.74 -7.25 -5.78
N GLY A 6 -0.27 -8.03 -6.16
CA GLY A 6 -1.31 -7.65 -7.11
C GLY A 6 -2.57 -7.11 -6.43
N PRO A 7 -3.60 -6.75 -7.22
CA PRO A 7 -3.67 -6.79 -8.69
C PRO A 7 -2.88 -5.63 -9.35
N LYS A 8 -2.92 -5.50 -10.69
CA LYS A 8 -2.22 -4.45 -11.47
C LYS A 8 -2.56 -3.00 -11.08
N THR A 9 -3.57 -2.80 -10.25
CA THR A 9 -3.95 -1.46 -9.78
C THR A 9 -3.21 -1.04 -8.51
N THR A 10 -2.43 -1.93 -7.87
CA THR A 10 -1.68 -1.63 -6.66
C THR A 10 -0.46 -0.75 -6.92
N ASP A 11 0.00 -0.07 -5.87
CA ASP A 11 1.28 0.64 -5.88
C ASP A 11 2.47 -0.32 -6.07
N SER A 12 2.36 -1.57 -5.60
CA SER A 12 3.41 -2.58 -5.76
C SER A 12 3.63 -3.00 -7.22
N TYR A 13 2.55 -3.15 -8.00
CA TYR A 13 2.69 -3.38 -9.44
C TYR A 13 3.29 -2.17 -10.16
N ASP A 14 2.86 -0.96 -9.80
CA ASP A 14 3.42 0.27 -10.37
C ASP A 14 4.92 0.42 -10.04
N ALA A 15 5.33 0.10 -8.80
CA ALA A 15 6.74 0.06 -8.43
C ALA A 15 7.52 -1.01 -9.19
N ALA A 16 6.96 -2.21 -9.36
CA ALA A 16 7.61 -3.30 -10.08
C ALA A 16 7.83 -3.00 -11.56
N THR A 17 6.96 -2.22 -12.19
CA THR A 17 7.12 -1.82 -13.60
C THR A 17 8.12 -0.67 -13.80
N HIS A 18 8.61 -0.05 -12.72
CA HIS A 18 9.49 1.13 -12.77
C HIS A 18 10.75 0.96 -11.91
N ILE A 19 11.25 -0.27 -11.78
CA ILE A 19 12.52 -0.54 -11.10
C ILE A 19 13.64 0.15 -11.90
N PRO A 20 14.44 1.04 -11.27
CA PRO A 20 15.51 1.73 -11.98
C PRO A 20 16.53 0.76 -12.57
N GLY A 21 16.80 0.89 -13.87
CA GLY A 21 17.77 0.06 -14.59
C GLY A 21 17.27 -1.31 -15.03
N VAL A 22 15.97 -1.59 -14.89
CA VAL A 22 15.34 -2.83 -15.38
C VAL A 22 14.32 -2.48 -16.45
N ASP A 23 14.64 -2.79 -17.70
CA ASP A 23 13.72 -2.65 -18.82
C ASP A 23 12.79 -3.86 -18.90
N HIS A 24 11.49 -3.61 -19.09
CA HIS A 24 10.45 -4.63 -19.25
C HIS A 24 10.50 -5.79 -18.22
N PRO A 25 10.38 -5.50 -16.92
CA PRO A 25 10.42 -6.52 -15.87
C PRO A 25 9.34 -7.58 -16.05
N GLU A 26 9.71 -8.85 -15.95
CA GLU A 26 8.77 -9.96 -15.84
C GLU A 26 8.22 -10.01 -14.41
N ILE A 27 6.91 -9.79 -14.25
CA ILE A 27 6.27 -9.62 -12.94
C ILE A 27 5.22 -10.72 -12.71
N GLN A 28 5.35 -11.42 -11.59
CA GLN A 28 4.34 -12.32 -11.05
C GLN A 28 3.60 -11.66 -9.90
N LEU A 29 2.28 -11.57 -10.04
CA LEU A 29 1.40 -10.95 -9.05
C LEU A 29 0.80 -11.98 -8.11
N HIS A 30 0.80 -11.66 -6.82
CA HIS A 30 0.24 -12.47 -5.75
C HIS A 30 -0.85 -11.71 -4.99
N PRO A 31 -1.84 -12.39 -4.40
CA PRO A 31 -2.94 -11.73 -3.70
C PRO A 31 -2.50 -11.05 -2.39
N ASN A 32 -1.40 -11.50 -1.79
CA ASN A 32 -0.79 -10.90 -0.59
C ASN A 32 0.72 -11.22 -0.55
N PHE A 33 1.46 -10.49 0.29
CA PHE A 33 2.90 -10.74 0.47
C PHE A 33 3.18 -11.99 1.30
N ASP A 34 2.29 -12.38 2.22
CA ASP A 34 2.46 -13.54 3.09
C ASP A 34 2.59 -14.85 2.29
N GLU A 35 1.84 -14.98 1.20
CA GLU A 35 1.94 -16.11 0.27
C GLU A 35 3.30 -16.17 -0.42
N ILE A 36 3.86 -15.02 -0.82
CA ILE A 36 5.20 -14.97 -1.42
C ILE A 36 6.24 -15.43 -0.39
N ILE A 37 6.14 -14.90 0.83
CA ILE A 37 7.08 -15.18 1.92
C ILE A 37 7.02 -16.66 2.33
N ALA A 38 5.82 -17.25 2.36
CA ALA A 38 5.64 -18.66 2.67
C ALA A 38 6.24 -19.60 1.60
N ALA A 39 6.37 -19.12 0.37
CA ALA A 39 6.83 -19.90 -0.80
C ALA A 39 8.22 -19.47 -1.31
N LEU A 40 9.02 -18.74 -0.53
CA LEU A 40 10.34 -18.25 -0.99
C LEU A 40 11.26 -19.36 -1.51
N ALA A 41 11.24 -20.54 -0.90
CA ALA A 41 12.05 -21.67 -1.35
C ALA A 41 11.69 -22.13 -2.79
N ASP A 42 10.41 -22.00 -3.18
CA ASP A 42 9.93 -22.35 -4.52
C ASP A 42 10.31 -21.30 -5.57
N TYR A 43 10.72 -20.10 -5.12
CA TYR A 43 11.09 -18.96 -5.97
C TYR A 43 12.60 -18.68 -5.94
N ALA A 44 13.42 -19.67 -5.58
CA ALA A 44 14.87 -19.50 -5.57
C ALA A 44 15.41 -19.09 -6.95
N GLY A 45 16.22 -18.03 -6.99
CA GLY A 45 16.74 -17.41 -8.21
C GLY A 45 15.85 -16.31 -8.80
N ASP A 46 14.61 -16.17 -8.32
CA ASP A 46 13.73 -15.04 -8.64
C ASP A 46 13.97 -13.86 -7.69
N GLN A 47 13.22 -12.79 -7.87
CA GLN A 47 13.32 -11.57 -7.09
C GLN A 47 12.01 -11.25 -6.36
N PHE A 48 12.11 -10.61 -5.20
CA PHE A 48 10.97 -10.20 -4.40
C PHE A 48 10.96 -8.69 -4.20
N LEU A 49 9.90 -8.01 -4.63
CA LEU A 49 9.73 -6.58 -4.44
C LEU A 49 8.69 -6.28 -3.36
N LEU A 50 9.09 -5.50 -2.35
CA LEU A 50 8.29 -5.19 -1.17
C LEU A 50 8.53 -3.73 -0.71
N PRO A 51 7.48 -3.00 -0.26
CA PRO A 51 7.67 -1.69 0.36
C PRO A 51 8.17 -1.83 1.81
N VAL A 52 8.96 -0.87 2.28
CA VAL A 52 9.42 -0.83 3.69
C VAL A 52 8.29 -0.68 4.70
N ALA A 53 7.14 -0.16 4.27
CA ALA A 53 5.93 -0.03 5.09
C ALA A 53 5.10 -1.32 5.16
N TYR A 54 5.63 -2.44 4.66
CA TYR A 54 4.95 -3.72 4.72
C TYR A 54 4.62 -4.14 6.15
N GLN A 55 3.36 -4.54 6.33
CA GLN A 55 2.84 -5.21 7.51
C GLN A 55 2.05 -6.44 7.05
N SER A 56 2.33 -7.58 7.69
CA SER A 56 1.64 -8.85 7.44
C SER A 56 0.27 -8.89 8.11
N ALA A 57 -0.56 -9.84 7.68
CA ALA A 57 -1.75 -10.22 8.45
C ALA A 57 -1.40 -10.93 9.77
N ARG A 58 -0.18 -11.47 9.88
CA ARG A 58 0.35 -12.01 11.14
C ARG A 58 0.63 -10.86 12.12
N PRO A 59 0.16 -10.95 13.37
CA PRO A 59 0.50 -9.98 14.40
C PRO A 59 2.01 -9.79 14.52
N ASP A 60 2.43 -8.54 14.73
CA ASP A 60 3.82 -8.15 15.02
C ASP A 60 4.86 -8.52 13.95
N PHE A 61 4.43 -8.84 12.71
CA PHE A 61 5.35 -9.14 11.62
C PHE A 61 5.24 -8.13 10.47
N GLY A 62 6.32 -7.40 10.20
CA GLY A 62 6.41 -6.48 9.06
C GLY A 62 7.76 -6.58 8.34
N TRP A 63 8.10 -5.53 7.59
CA TRP A 63 9.37 -5.45 6.87
C TRP A 63 10.59 -5.65 7.77
N ARG A 64 10.56 -5.12 9.00
CA ARG A 64 11.65 -5.26 9.95
C ARG A 64 11.90 -6.72 10.29
N GLU A 65 10.86 -7.45 10.68
CA GLU A 65 10.96 -8.87 11.05
C GLU A 65 11.35 -9.72 9.85
N LEU A 66 10.83 -9.43 8.65
CA LEU A 66 11.24 -10.09 7.40
C LEU A 66 12.75 -10.03 7.20
N CYS A 67 13.37 -8.86 7.38
CA CYS A 67 14.82 -8.67 7.20
C CYS A 67 15.65 -9.54 8.16
N TYR A 68 15.17 -9.81 9.38
CA TYR A 68 15.88 -10.65 10.34
C TYR A 68 15.61 -12.15 10.10
N GLU A 69 14.33 -12.53 10.02
CA GLU A 69 13.89 -13.93 9.93
C GLU A 69 14.33 -14.60 8.62
N TYR A 70 14.38 -13.85 7.52
CA TYR A 70 14.67 -14.38 6.19
C TYR A 70 16.03 -13.93 5.65
N SER A 71 16.94 -13.48 6.53
CA SER A 71 18.28 -13.02 6.16
C SER A 71 19.14 -14.05 5.41
N SER A 72 18.85 -15.35 5.56
CA SER A 72 19.51 -16.43 4.80
C SER A 72 18.83 -16.80 3.48
N GLN A 73 17.64 -16.25 3.21
CA GLN A 73 16.83 -16.53 2.02
C GLN A 73 16.59 -15.29 1.14
N LEU A 74 16.89 -14.09 1.64
CA LEU A 74 16.70 -12.83 0.94
C LEU A 74 17.97 -11.98 1.02
N GLU A 75 18.52 -11.64 -0.14
CA GLU A 75 19.63 -10.69 -0.25
C GLU A 75 19.13 -9.37 -0.83
N LEU A 76 19.38 -8.25 -0.12
CA LEU A 76 18.94 -6.94 -0.60
C LEU A 76 19.77 -6.52 -1.81
N ARG A 77 19.14 -6.48 -2.98
CA ARG A 77 19.79 -6.12 -4.24
C ARG A 77 19.76 -4.62 -4.49
N GLN A 78 18.60 -4.00 -4.32
CA GLN A 78 18.37 -2.61 -4.70
C GLN A 78 17.31 -1.97 -3.82
N VAL A 79 17.52 -0.68 -3.53
CA VAL A 79 16.55 0.18 -2.87
C VAL A 79 16.26 1.36 -3.78
N PHE A 80 14.99 1.70 -3.93
CA PHE A 80 14.56 2.88 -4.66
C PHE A 80 13.31 3.46 -4.01
N HIS A 81 12.94 4.68 -4.41
CA HIS A 81 11.73 5.32 -3.92
C HIS A 81 10.77 5.59 -5.08
N ARG A 82 9.48 5.61 -4.77
CA ARG A 82 8.43 5.96 -5.72
C ARG A 82 7.22 6.48 -4.96
N HIS A 83 6.62 7.54 -5.48
CA HIS A 83 5.36 8.05 -4.98
C HIS A 83 4.26 6.99 -5.07
N LEU A 84 3.52 6.81 -3.98
CA LEU A 84 2.27 6.08 -4.03
C LEU A 84 1.25 6.84 -4.88
N GLN A 85 0.22 6.15 -5.34
CA GLN A 85 -0.93 6.79 -5.96
C GLN A 85 -1.48 7.90 -5.06
N ALA A 86 -1.70 9.07 -5.68
CA ALA A 86 -2.19 10.24 -4.98
C ALA A 86 -3.49 9.93 -4.23
N MET A 87 -3.48 10.24 -2.93
CA MET A 87 -4.65 10.20 -2.08
C MET A 87 -5.17 11.62 -1.88
N VAL A 88 -6.46 11.74 -1.60
CA VAL A 88 -7.13 13.02 -1.45
C VAL A 88 -8.10 12.95 -0.30
N LEU A 89 -8.13 14.02 0.50
CA LEU A 89 -9.18 14.28 1.46
C LEU A 89 -10.27 15.10 0.78
N ILE A 90 -11.50 14.62 0.84
CA ILE A 90 -12.69 15.29 0.33
C ILE A 90 -13.69 15.54 1.45
N GLU A 91 -14.52 16.57 1.25
CA GLU A 91 -15.65 16.89 2.11
C GLU A 91 -16.96 16.88 1.31
N ASN A 92 -17.98 16.28 1.90
CA ASN A 92 -19.36 16.40 1.46
C ASN A 92 -20.03 17.55 2.23
N PRO A 93 -20.27 18.72 1.61
CA PRO A 93 -20.95 19.83 2.30
C PRO A 93 -22.42 19.54 2.59
N GLN A 94 -23.00 18.49 2.00
CA GLN A 94 -24.38 18.04 2.19
C GLN A 94 -24.42 16.69 2.94
N TYR A 95 -23.50 16.47 3.87
CA TYR A 95 -23.41 15.23 4.62
C TYR A 95 -24.70 14.92 5.38
N GLN A 96 -24.99 13.62 5.50
CA GLN A 96 -26.04 13.08 6.37
C GLN A 96 -25.45 12.49 7.65
N LYS A 97 -24.16 12.14 7.61
CA LYS A 97 -23.40 11.61 8.72
C LYS A 97 -22.16 12.47 8.96
N ASP A 98 -22.14 13.18 10.09
CA ASP A 98 -21.00 14.02 10.51
C ASP A 98 -19.87 13.15 11.06
N ALA A 99 -19.26 12.37 10.17
CA ALA A 99 -18.17 11.46 10.47
C ALA A 99 -17.24 11.34 9.26
N ALA A 100 -16.02 10.87 9.50
CA ALA A 100 -15.11 10.44 8.45
C ALA A 100 -15.24 8.93 8.20
N ILE A 101 -15.04 8.51 6.96
CA ILE A 101 -14.85 7.10 6.58
C ILE A 101 -13.53 6.95 5.82
N ILE A 102 -12.61 6.15 6.35
CA ILE A 102 -11.25 6.01 5.80
C ILE A 102 -10.76 4.57 5.86
N HIS A 103 -9.63 4.29 5.20
CA HIS A 103 -8.85 3.10 5.51
C HIS A 103 -8.01 3.34 6.78
N PRO A 104 -7.84 2.36 7.69
CA PRO A 104 -7.05 2.53 8.93
C PRO A 104 -5.66 3.12 8.70
N ALA A 105 -4.95 2.66 7.66
CA ALA A 105 -3.61 3.15 7.32
C ALA A 105 -3.53 4.66 6.95
N THR A 106 -4.66 5.35 6.77
CA THR A 106 -4.71 6.79 6.42
C THR A 106 -5.16 7.68 7.57
N GLU A 107 -5.38 7.14 8.76
CA GLU A 107 -5.89 7.90 9.91
C GLU A 107 -4.98 9.05 10.31
N ASN A 108 -3.66 8.83 10.32
CA ASN A 108 -2.70 9.89 10.64
C ASN A 108 -2.81 11.07 9.66
N LEU A 109 -3.10 10.82 8.38
CA LEU A 109 -3.29 11.88 7.38
C LEU A 109 -4.56 12.69 7.67
N LEU A 110 -5.65 12.01 8.04
CA LEU A 110 -6.91 12.65 8.40
C LEU A 110 -6.73 13.56 9.61
N ARG A 111 -6.15 13.02 10.69
CA ARG A 111 -5.92 13.74 11.95
C ARG A 111 -4.99 14.93 11.77
N HIS A 112 -3.94 14.78 10.96
CA HIS A 112 -3.04 15.89 10.63
C HIS A 112 -3.77 17.01 9.89
N GLN A 113 -4.64 16.67 8.93
CA GLN A 113 -5.28 17.66 8.07
C GLN A 113 -6.48 18.37 8.70
N LEU A 114 -7.33 17.64 9.42
CA LEU A 114 -8.52 18.20 10.07
C LEU A 114 -8.24 18.69 11.51
N GLY A 115 -7.07 18.39 12.05
CA GLY A 115 -6.69 18.69 13.43
C GLY A 115 -7.34 17.74 14.45
N ALA A 116 -7.08 18.02 15.73
CA ALA A 116 -7.55 17.23 16.89
C ALA A 116 -9.03 17.47 17.24
N GLY A 117 -9.89 17.61 16.23
CA GLY A 117 -11.33 17.69 16.41
C GLY A 117 -11.93 16.38 16.90
N ASP A 118 -13.02 16.47 17.65
CA ASP A 118 -13.82 15.31 18.07
C ASP A 118 -14.83 14.99 16.96
N TYR A 119 -14.37 14.34 15.90
CA TYR A 119 -15.23 13.79 14.85
C TYR A 119 -15.10 12.27 14.83
N PRO A 120 -16.21 11.51 14.77
CA PRO A 120 -16.17 10.06 14.63
C PRO A 120 -15.43 9.65 13.36
N VAL A 121 -14.63 8.59 13.46
CA VAL A 121 -13.93 7.97 12.33
C VAL A 121 -14.36 6.53 12.23
N ASP A 122 -15.00 6.19 11.12
CA ASP A 122 -15.30 4.81 10.74
C ASP A 122 -14.23 4.30 9.78
N TYR A 123 -14.06 2.98 9.76
CA TYR A 123 -13.01 2.31 8.99
C TYR A 123 -13.59 1.37 7.94
N ALA A 124 -13.04 1.45 6.73
CA ALA A 124 -13.31 0.52 5.63
C ALA A 124 -12.06 -0.31 5.29
N GLY A 125 -12.27 -1.51 4.76
CA GLY A 125 -11.19 -2.44 4.38
C GLY A 125 -10.34 -2.00 3.18
N SER A 126 -10.76 -0.96 2.44
CA SER A 126 -9.96 -0.35 1.38
C SER A 126 -10.37 1.10 1.14
N LYS A 127 -9.52 1.86 0.44
CA LYS A 127 -9.83 3.25 0.01
C LYS A 127 -11.01 3.30 -0.97
N ALA A 128 -11.12 2.29 -1.84
CA ALA A 128 -12.25 2.17 -2.76
C ALA A 128 -13.55 1.92 -2.01
N GLN A 129 -13.54 1.03 -1.01
CA GLN A 129 -14.69 0.79 -0.15
C GLN A 129 -15.05 2.05 0.66
N ALA A 130 -14.07 2.73 1.24
CA ALA A 130 -14.29 3.99 1.96
C ALA A 130 -15.01 5.03 1.09
N TYR A 131 -14.63 5.15 -0.19
CA TYR A 131 -15.27 6.07 -1.12
C TYR A 131 -16.70 5.63 -1.51
N ALA A 132 -16.91 4.33 -1.74
CA ALA A 132 -18.24 3.81 -2.01
C ALA A 132 -19.19 4.08 -0.82
N ASP A 133 -18.73 3.84 0.41
CA ASP A 133 -19.51 4.08 1.63
C ASP A 133 -19.72 5.57 1.87
N TYR A 134 -18.71 6.41 1.60
CA TYR A 134 -18.81 7.87 1.65
C TYR A 134 -19.97 8.37 0.79
N GLN A 135 -20.08 7.87 -0.45
CA GLN A 135 -21.16 8.24 -1.37
C GLN A 135 -22.51 7.66 -0.95
N ALA A 136 -22.56 6.37 -0.61
CA ALA A 136 -23.80 5.66 -0.34
C ALA A 136 -24.46 6.08 0.99
N LEU A 137 -23.65 6.35 2.01
CA LEU A 137 -24.10 6.63 3.37
C LEU A 137 -24.00 8.11 3.75
N GLY A 138 -23.49 8.96 2.84
CA GLY A 138 -23.46 10.40 3.02
C GLY A 138 -22.54 10.87 4.14
N TYR A 139 -21.35 10.26 4.27
CA TYR A 139 -20.33 10.73 5.22
C TYR A 139 -19.83 12.12 4.85
N ARG A 140 -19.35 12.85 5.87
CA ARG A 140 -18.77 14.17 5.69
C ARG A 140 -17.38 14.12 5.09
N TYR A 141 -16.49 13.28 5.62
CA TYR A 141 -15.10 13.24 5.19
C TYR A 141 -14.71 11.86 4.65
N CYS A 142 -13.84 11.85 3.65
CA CYS A 142 -13.25 10.61 3.14
C CYS A 142 -11.83 10.85 2.64
N ILE A 143 -10.93 9.91 2.93
CA ILE A 143 -9.64 9.81 2.25
C ILE A 143 -9.73 8.66 1.24
N THR A 144 -9.54 8.99 -0.03
CA THR A 144 -9.60 8.02 -1.13
C THR A 144 -8.50 8.26 -2.17
N SER A 145 -8.41 7.39 -3.17
CA SER A 145 -7.54 7.58 -4.33
C SER A 145 -8.08 8.69 -5.24
N ALA A 146 -7.21 9.59 -5.68
CA ALA A 146 -7.56 10.65 -6.63
C ALA A 146 -8.12 10.09 -7.95
N LYS A 147 -7.72 8.86 -8.33
CA LYS A 147 -8.21 8.18 -9.55
C LYS A 147 -9.70 7.83 -9.49
N LEU A 148 -10.28 7.76 -8.30
CA LEU A 148 -11.71 7.45 -8.11
C LEU A 148 -12.59 8.70 -8.19
N LEU A 149 -11.99 9.89 -8.20
CA LEU A 149 -12.73 11.15 -8.22
C LEU A 149 -12.96 11.66 -9.65
N PRO A 150 -14.12 12.27 -9.92
CA PRO A 150 -14.29 13.15 -11.07
C PRO A 150 -13.23 14.27 -11.10
N VAL A 151 -12.79 14.66 -12.29
CA VAL A 151 -11.65 15.58 -12.55
C VAL A 151 -11.74 16.93 -11.80
N ASN A 152 -12.96 17.41 -11.49
CA ASN A 152 -13.20 18.70 -10.85
C ASN A 152 -13.74 18.60 -9.42
N THR A 153 -13.54 17.47 -8.76
CA THR A 153 -13.96 17.31 -7.35
C THR A 153 -13.12 18.23 -6.47
N PRO A 154 -13.73 19.15 -5.69
CA PRO A 154 -12.98 19.94 -4.72
C PRO A 154 -12.31 19.02 -3.69
N VAL A 155 -11.01 19.18 -3.52
CA VAL A 155 -10.22 18.43 -2.53
C VAL A 155 -9.78 19.38 -1.42
N LEU A 156 -9.91 18.94 -0.18
CA LEU A 156 -9.39 19.67 0.99
C LEU A 156 -7.88 19.53 1.11
N ALA A 157 -7.36 18.36 0.73
CA ALA A 157 -5.93 18.08 0.70
C ALA A 157 -5.60 16.98 -0.30
N LYS A 158 -4.36 17.01 -0.78
CA LYS A 158 -3.76 15.97 -1.62
C LYS A 158 -2.51 15.44 -0.94
N PHE A 159 -2.35 14.13 -0.94
CA PHE A 159 -1.22 13.43 -0.34
C PHE A 159 -0.55 12.56 -1.41
N GLU A 160 0.75 12.74 -1.58
CA GLU A 160 1.58 11.98 -2.51
C GLU A 160 2.80 11.42 -1.75
N PRO A 161 2.56 10.54 -0.76
CA PRO A 161 3.64 10.04 0.08
C PRO A 161 4.66 9.29 -0.78
N ASP A 162 5.93 9.54 -0.47
CA ASP A 162 7.02 8.79 -1.06
C ASP A 162 7.17 7.46 -0.31
N MET A 163 7.32 6.37 -1.06
CA MET A 163 7.48 5.03 -0.51
C MET A 163 8.83 4.47 -0.92
N VAL A 164 9.55 3.92 0.06
CA VAL A 164 10.79 3.19 -0.20
C VAL A 164 10.44 1.74 -0.50
N TRP A 165 11.06 1.23 -1.57
CA TRP A 165 10.89 -0.12 -2.09
C TRP A 165 12.22 -0.85 -2.02
N CYS A 166 12.16 -2.11 -1.58
CA CYS A 166 13.29 -3.01 -1.50
C CYS A 166 13.08 -4.15 -2.49
N LEU A 167 14.04 -4.31 -3.40
CA LEU A 167 14.15 -5.46 -4.29
C LEU A 167 15.16 -6.42 -3.70
N TYR A 168 14.72 -7.64 -3.42
CA TYR A 168 15.55 -8.73 -2.91
C TYR A 168 15.77 -9.77 -4.00
N ASP A 169 16.97 -10.35 -4.03
CA ASP A 169 17.21 -11.61 -4.70
C ASP A 169 16.80 -12.75 -3.73
N ILE A 170 16.05 -13.73 -4.22
CA ILE A 170 15.58 -14.88 -3.45
C ILE A 170 16.62 -15.99 -3.55
N LEU A 171 17.23 -16.33 -2.43
CA LEU A 171 18.29 -17.32 -2.35
C LEU A 171 17.73 -18.74 -2.16
N PRO A 172 18.43 -19.79 -2.62
CA PRO A 172 18.11 -21.16 -2.26
C PRO A 172 18.12 -21.33 -0.74
N LYS A 173 17.20 -22.15 -0.21
CA LYS A 173 17.19 -22.50 1.21
C LYS A 173 18.52 -23.18 1.56
N SER A 174 19.30 -22.54 2.43
CA SER A 174 20.53 -23.12 2.93
C SER A 174 20.20 -24.37 3.76
N GLU A 175 20.74 -25.52 3.39
CA GLU A 175 20.77 -26.70 4.27
C GLU A 175 21.75 -26.37 5.41
N ILE A 176 21.23 -26.15 6.62
CA ILE A 176 22.02 -26.11 7.85
C ILE A 176 21.80 -27.44 8.57
#